data_AF-A0A0Q7JWH1-F1
#
_entry.id   AF-A0A0Q7JWH1-F1
#
_cell.length_a   1.000
_cell.length_b   1.000
_cell.length_c   1.000
_cell.angle_alpha   90.00
_cell.angle_beta   90.00
_cell.angle_gamma   90.00
#
_symmetry.space_group_name_H-M   'P 1'
#
loop_
_entity.id
_entity.type
_entity.pdbx_description
1 polymer ?
#
loop_
_entity_poly.entity_id
_entity_poly.type
_entity_poly.pdbx_seq_one_letter_code
_entity_poly.pdbx_strand_id
1 'polypeptide(L)'
;MRGRRLVVAAGAVAVVAVVLVGRLVAVHRETWDWRLTPSATPAKLHHDGRDYKRSAPPPSRPEGVHEVGRTDGGGVVLSTATGPGTPTVLYVQVGSELTGYALMGGP
;
A
#
# COMPACT_ATOMS: atom_id res chain seq x y z
N MET A 1 -3.38 29.87 -36.75
CA MET A 1 -3.24 29.84 -35.26
C MET A 1 -3.98 28.71 -34.55
N ARG A 2 -5.14 28.22 -35.05
CA ARG A 2 -5.89 27.11 -34.41
C ARG A 2 -5.16 25.76 -34.43
N GLY A 3 -4.52 25.38 -35.54
CA GLY A 3 -3.81 24.08 -35.66
C GLY A 3 -2.62 23.91 -34.69
N ARG A 4 -1.81 24.97 -34.48
CA ARG A 4 -0.68 24.92 -33.54
C ARG A 4 -1.13 24.71 -32.09
N ARG A 5 -2.27 25.29 -31.70
CA ARG A 5 -2.84 25.10 -30.36
C ARG A 5 -3.34 23.67 -30.13
N LEU A 6 -3.92 23.03 -31.16
CA LEU A 6 -4.36 21.64 -31.09
C LEU A 6 -3.19 20.66 -30.95
N VAL A 7 -2.10 20.86 -31.69
CA VAL A 7 -0.89 20.02 -31.58
C VAL A 7 -0.26 20.12 -30.19
N VAL A 8 -0.16 21.34 -29.65
CA VAL A 8 0.38 21.56 -28.29
C VAL A 8 -0.52 20.91 -27.23
N ALA A 9 -1.84 21.05 -27.36
CA ALA A 9 -2.79 20.41 -26.44
C ALA A 9 -2.70 18.89 -26.49
N ALA A 10 -2.64 18.29 -27.69
CA ALA A 10 -2.48 16.85 -27.85
C ALA A 10 -1.16 16.34 -27.25
N GLY A 11 -0.06 17.08 -27.45
CA GLY A 11 1.22 16.76 -26.84
C GLY A 11 1.18 16.80 -25.30
N ALA A 12 0.56 17.83 -24.73
CA ALA A 12 0.40 17.94 -23.27
C ALA A 12 -0.44 16.78 -22.70
N VAL A 13 -1.55 16.41 -23.37
CA VAL A 13 -2.38 15.26 -22.98
C VAL A 13 -1.57 13.97 -23.01
N ALA A 14 -0.76 13.75 -24.05
CA ALA A 14 0.08 12.56 -24.15
C ALA A 14 1.10 12.46 -22.99
N VAL A 15 1.75 13.57 -22.63
CA VAL A 15 2.69 13.61 -21.49
C VAL A 15 1.97 13.29 -20.19
N VAL A 16 0.80 13.89 -19.94
CA VAL A 16 0.01 13.61 -18.73
C VAL A 16 -0.37 12.13 -18.68
N ALA A 17 -0.79 11.53 -19.78
CA ALA A 17 -1.13 10.11 -19.84
C ALA A 17 0.07 9.22 -19.48
N VAL A 18 1.26 9.51 -19.99
CA VAL A 18 2.49 8.76 -19.66
C VAL A 18 2.82 8.85 -18.17
N VAL A 19 2.72 10.05 -17.58
CA VAL A 19 2.97 10.26 -16.15
C VAL A 19 1.97 9.46 -15.29
N LEU A 20 0.69 9.47 -15.64
CA LEU A 20 -0.34 8.73 -14.90
C LEU A 20 -0.13 7.21 -14.98
N VAL A 21 0.20 6.67 -16.16
CA VAL A 21 0.53 5.25 -16.32
C VAL A 21 1.78 4.89 -15.52
N GLY A 22 2.82 5.72 -15.58
CA GLY A 22 4.04 5.52 -14.77
C GLY A 22 3.73 5.47 -13.27
N ARG A 23 2.88 6.38 -12.78
CA ARG A 23 2.44 6.39 -11.39
C ARG A 23 1.64 5.13 -11.01
N LEU A 24 0.72 4.70 -11.88
CA LEU A 24 -0.08 3.49 -11.69
C LEU A 24 0.82 2.24 -11.56
N VAL A 25 1.83 2.12 -12.42
CA VAL A 25 2.80 1.01 -12.38
C VAL A 25 3.64 1.03 -11.11
N ALA A 26 4.08 2.21 -10.66
CA ALA A 26 4.87 2.34 -9.43
C ALA A 26 4.08 1.84 -8.21
N VAL A 27 2.84 2.35 -8.03
CA VAL A 27 1.96 1.92 -6.93
C VAL A 27 1.69 0.42 -7.00
N HIS A 28 1.42 -0.12 -8.19
CA HIS A 28 1.16 -1.54 -8.35
C HIS A 28 2.36 -2.42 -7.95
N ARG A 29 3.59 -2.03 -8.27
CA ARG A 29 4.78 -2.81 -7.88
C ARG A 29 4.96 -2.88 -6.37
N GLU A 30 4.67 -1.78 -5.68
CA GLU A 30 4.85 -1.65 -4.23
C GLU A 30 3.72 -2.33 -3.47
N THR A 31 2.45 -2.00 -3.80
CA THR A 31 1.29 -2.38 -2.99
C THR A 31 0.42 -3.47 -3.59
N TRP A 32 0.71 -3.89 -4.83
CA TRP A 32 -0.13 -4.75 -5.67
C TRP A 32 -1.52 -4.15 -6.01
N ASP A 33 -1.70 -2.83 -5.83
CA ASP A 33 -2.94 -2.15 -6.19
C ASP A 33 -2.81 -1.40 -7.52
N TRP A 34 -3.83 -1.49 -8.38
CA TRP A 34 -3.93 -0.66 -9.58
C TRP A 34 -4.60 0.69 -9.24
N ARG A 35 -3.84 1.58 -8.60
CA ARG A 35 -4.30 2.92 -8.18
C ARG A 35 -3.23 3.97 -8.46
N LEU A 36 -3.64 5.23 -8.60
CA LEU A 36 -2.70 6.35 -8.74
C LEU A 36 -2.07 6.78 -7.40
N THR A 37 -2.75 6.47 -6.30
CA THR A 37 -2.30 6.72 -4.93
C THR A 37 -2.27 5.42 -4.13
N PRO A 38 -1.28 5.23 -3.25
CA PRO A 38 -1.23 4.09 -2.35
C PRO A 38 -2.49 4.00 -1.49
N SER A 39 -2.96 2.77 -1.26
CA SER A 39 -4.07 2.50 -0.32
C SER A 39 -3.57 2.50 1.11
N ALA A 40 -4.38 3.00 2.05
CA ALA A 40 -4.08 2.88 3.48
C ALA A 40 -3.98 1.41 3.91
N THR A 41 -4.83 0.57 3.34
CA THR A 41 -4.79 -0.89 3.43
C THR A 41 -4.42 -1.45 2.05
N PRO A 42 -3.14 -1.71 1.76
CA PRO A 42 -2.71 -2.23 0.45
C PRO A 42 -3.00 -3.72 0.27
N ALA A 43 -3.00 -4.26 -0.94
CA ALA A 43 -3.17 -5.71 -1.14
C ALA A 43 -1.94 -6.49 -0.64
N LYS A 44 -0.76 -5.90 -0.81
CA LYS A 44 0.52 -6.33 -0.27
C LYS A 44 1.12 -5.23 0.61
N LEU A 45 1.54 -5.59 1.82
CA LEU A 45 2.23 -4.70 2.75
C LEU A 45 3.72 -5.05 2.76
N HIS A 46 4.58 -4.09 2.49
CA HIS A 46 6.03 -4.24 2.68
C HIS A 46 6.42 -3.62 4.03
N HIS A 47 7.07 -4.39 4.89
CA HIS A 47 7.51 -3.94 6.21
C HIS A 47 8.79 -4.66 6.62
N ASP A 48 9.80 -3.91 7.08
CA ASP A 48 11.10 -4.41 7.51
C ASP A 48 11.77 -5.40 6.51
N GLY A 49 11.73 -5.06 5.22
CA GLY A 49 12.32 -5.88 4.16
C GLY A 49 11.55 -7.18 3.85
N ARG A 50 10.33 -7.31 4.36
CA ARG A 50 9.46 -8.49 4.17
C ARG A 50 8.15 -8.08 3.53
N ASP A 51 7.61 -8.98 2.71
CA ASP A 51 6.30 -8.82 2.09
C ASP A 51 5.24 -9.60 2.86
N TYR A 52 4.09 -8.97 3.07
CA TYR A 52 2.93 -9.55 3.73
C TYR A 52 1.71 -9.43 2.83
N LYS A 53 0.95 -10.51 2.72
CA LYS A 53 -0.29 -10.55 1.95
C LYS A 53 -1.46 -10.21 2.86
N ARG A 54 -2.38 -9.36 2.38
CA ARG A 54 -3.63 -9.09 3.08
C ARG A 54 -4.38 -10.40 3.38
N SER A 55 -4.79 -10.57 4.62
CA SER A 55 -5.60 -11.70 5.09
C SER A 55 -6.98 -11.23 5.57
N ALA A 56 -7.82 -12.17 6.00
CA ALA A 56 -9.10 -11.82 6.57
C ALA A 56 -8.92 -10.90 7.80
N PRO A 57 -9.82 -9.93 8.02
CA PRO A 57 -9.81 -9.13 9.23
C PRO A 57 -9.94 -10.05 10.46
N PRO A 58 -9.24 -9.76 11.56
CA PRO A 58 -9.38 -10.56 12.77
C PRO A 58 -10.79 -10.39 13.35
N PRO A 59 -11.34 -11.40 14.04
CA PRO A 59 -12.68 -11.34 14.63
C PRO A 59 -12.81 -10.27 15.73
N SER A 60 -11.68 -9.89 16.33
CA SER A 60 -11.56 -8.81 17.32
C SER A 60 -10.16 -8.19 17.25
N ARG A 61 -9.98 -7.01 17.85
CA ARG A 61 -8.65 -6.39 18.00
C ARG A 61 -7.78 -7.30 18.89
N PRO A 62 -6.61 -7.76 18.42
CA PRO A 62 -5.71 -8.55 19.25
C PRO A 62 -5.20 -7.74 20.44
N GLU A 63 -5.01 -8.39 21.58
CA GLU A 63 -4.39 -7.78 22.76
C GLU A 63 -2.89 -7.55 22.55
N GLY A 64 -2.32 -6.57 23.26
CA GLY A 64 -0.88 -6.31 23.23
C GLY A 64 -0.33 -5.76 21.90
N VAL A 65 -1.20 -5.33 20.98
CA VAL A 65 -0.76 -4.67 19.74
C VAL A 65 -0.11 -3.31 20.02
N HIS A 66 0.98 -3.03 19.34
CA HIS A 66 1.66 -1.73 19.37
C HIS A 66 2.03 -1.28 17.95
N GLU A 67 2.17 0.03 17.76
CA GLU A 67 2.56 0.63 16.48
C GLU A 67 4.01 0.29 16.14
N VAL A 68 4.22 -0.23 14.94
CA VAL A 68 5.55 -0.56 14.38
C VAL A 68 5.86 0.21 13.10
N GLY A 69 4.89 0.91 12.53
CA GLY A 69 5.11 1.71 11.33
C GLY A 69 3.82 2.25 10.73
N ARG A 70 3.92 2.76 9.50
CA ARG A 70 2.78 3.27 8.73
C ARG A 70 2.89 2.90 7.26
N THR A 71 1.75 2.73 6.61
CA THR A 71 1.67 2.57 5.15
C THR A 71 1.71 3.93 4.46
N ASP A 72 2.16 3.98 3.21
CA ASP A 72 2.18 5.23 2.42
C ASP A 72 0.78 5.83 2.19
N GLY A 73 -0.26 5.01 2.29
CA GLY A 73 -1.66 5.46 2.26
C GLY A 73 -2.18 5.96 3.61
N GLY A 74 -1.35 6.00 4.66
CA GLY A 74 -1.69 6.56 5.97
C GLY A 74 -2.28 5.58 6.98
N GLY A 75 -2.24 4.26 6.73
CA GLY A 75 -2.66 3.25 7.70
C GLY A 75 -1.59 3.01 8.76
N VAL A 76 -2.00 2.77 10.00
CA VAL A 76 -1.08 2.46 11.11
C VAL A 76 -0.78 0.97 11.12
N VAL A 77 0.49 0.58 11.03
CA VAL A 77 0.92 -0.82 11.09
C VAL A 77 1.15 -1.20 12.56
N LEU A 78 0.52 -2.29 12.98
CA LEU A 78 0.54 -2.81 14.33
C LEU A 78 1.11 -4.23 14.36
N SER A 79 1.80 -4.57 15.43
CA SER A 79 2.33 -5.90 15.71
C SER A 79 1.99 -6.36 17.12
N THR A 80 1.82 -7.66 17.32
CA THR A 80 1.77 -8.30 18.65
C THR A 80 3.14 -8.84 19.10
N ALA A 81 4.13 -8.87 18.20
CA ALA A 81 5.46 -9.41 18.51
C ALA A 81 6.26 -8.41 19.34
N THR A 82 6.69 -8.80 20.55
CA THR A 82 7.37 -7.92 21.52
C THR A 82 8.88 -8.17 21.64
N GLY A 83 9.44 -9.05 20.81
CA GLY A 83 10.84 -9.48 20.88
C GLY A 83 11.56 -9.47 19.53
N PRO A 84 12.87 -9.80 19.52
CA PRO A 84 13.64 -9.88 18.29
C PRO A 84 13.12 -11.04 17.43
N GLY A 85 12.45 -10.72 16.33
CA GLY A 85 11.92 -11.68 15.38
C GLY A 85 11.07 -11.00 14.33
N THR A 86 11.01 -11.58 13.12
CA THR A 86 10.10 -11.11 12.08
C THR A 86 8.67 -11.50 12.47
N PRO A 87 7.73 -10.55 12.61
CA PRO A 87 6.33 -10.87 12.84
C PRO A 87 5.80 -11.75 11.70
N THR A 88 5.07 -12.81 12.01
CA THR A 88 4.38 -13.61 10.98
C THR A 88 3.04 -12.99 10.58
N VAL A 89 2.50 -12.15 11.47
CA VAL A 89 1.25 -11.42 11.28
C VAL A 89 1.45 -9.96 11.67
N LEU A 90 0.99 -9.08 10.79
CA LEU A 90 0.85 -7.65 11.04
C LEU A 90 -0.62 -7.27 10.91
N TYR A 91 -0.98 -6.13 11.48
CA TYR A 91 -2.29 -5.55 11.32
C TYR A 91 -2.16 -4.12 10.81
N VAL A 92 -3.08 -3.66 9.97
CA VAL A 92 -3.17 -2.26 9.58
C VAL A 92 -4.48 -1.68 10.08
N GLN A 93 -4.39 -0.61 10.86
CA GLN A 93 -5.52 0.12 11.41
C GLN A 93 -5.79 1.41 10.62
N VAL A 94 -7.04 1.62 10.21
CA VAL A 94 -7.54 2.86 9.60
C VAL A 94 -8.83 3.25 10.30
N GLY A 95 -8.80 4.32 11.11
CA GLY A 95 -9.92 4.65 11.99
C GLY A 95 -10.20 3.50 12.98
N SER A 96 -11.41 2.93 12.91
CA SER A 96 -11.83 1.76 13.69
C SER A 96 -11.63 0.42 12.98
N GLU A 97 -11.29 0.42 11.68
CA GLU A 97 -11.13 -0.80 10.90
C GLU A 97 -9.73 -1.40 11.10
N LEU A 98 -9.67 -2.73 11.22
CA LEU A 98 -8.44 -3.48 11.38
C LEU A 98 -8.34 -4.57 10.31
N THR A 99 -7.28 -4.53 9.51
CA THR A 99 -7.02 -5.51 8.44
C THR A 99 -5.80 -6.34 8.80
N GLY A 100 -5.91 -7.67 8.72
CA GLY A 100 -4.78 -8.58 8.94
C GLY A 100 -3.87 -8.71 7.71
N TYR A 101 -2.59 -8.99 7.95
CA TYR A 101 -1.58 -9.27 6.94
C TYR A 101 -0.71 -10.43 7.40
N ALA A 102 -0.56 -11.45 6.56
CA ALA A 102 0.25 -12.62 6.84
C ALA A 102 1.55 -12.59 6.01
N LEU A 103 2.67 -12.97 6.64
CA LEU A 103 3.98 -13.01 6.00
C LEU A 103 3.96 -13.89 4.74
N MET A 104 4.49 -13.36 3.64
CA MET A 104 4.66 -14.12 2.40
C MET A 104 6.00 -14.85 2.43
N GLY A 105 5.98 -16.16 2.17
CA GLY A 105 7.19 -16.93 1.90
C GLY A 105 7.70 -17.86 3.02
N GLY A 106 6.94 -18.11 4.09
CA GLY A 106 7.33 -19.04 5.16
C GLY A 106 8.56 -18.58 5.98
N PRO A 107 8.83 -19.19 7.14
CA PRO A 107 10.00 -18.86 7.97
C PRO A 107 11.32 -19.24 7.30
#